data_AF-A0A4Y7L7R6-F1
#
_entry.id   AF-A0A4Y7L7R6-F1
#
_cell.length_a   1.000
_cell.length_b   1.000
_cell.length_c   1.000
_cell.angle_alpha   90.00
_cell.angle_beta   90.00
_cell.angle_gamma   90.00
#
_symmetry.space_group_name_H-M   'P 1'
#
loop_
_entity.id
_entity.type
_entity.pdbx_description
1 polymer ?
#
loop_
_entity_poly.entity_id
_entity_poly.type
_entity_poly.pdbx_seq_one_letter_code
_entity_poly.pdbx_strand_id
1 'polypeptide(L)'
;MDVEFSSLTVFAVNSLYASLGYPSLPGWVPNGGDPCSESWQGIECVNANITGLILNGANLGGVLGDNLGFFSSIMIMNIENNLFSGPIPERLLTIPNFK
;
A
#
# COMPACT_ATOMS: atom_id res chain seq x y z
N MET A 1 -17.68 -11.88 15.76
CA MET A 1 -16.55 -12.31 16.63
C MET A 1 -15.37 -12.27 15.71
N ASP A 2 -14.78 -11.09 15.70
CA ASP A 2 -14.39 -10.43 14.47
C ASP A 2 -12.98 -10.81 14.10
N VAL A 3 -12.83 -11.04 12.81
CA VAL A 3 -11.68 -11.67 12.18
C VAL A 3 -10.48 -10.76 12.38
N GLU A 4 -9.49 -11.22 13.15
CA GLU A 4 -8.12 -10.69 13.09
C GLU A 4 -7.56 -10.90 11.69
N PHE A 5 -7.94 -10.05 10.74
CA PHE A 5 -7.26 -9.97 9.46
C PHE A 5 -5.91 -9.28 9.71
N SER A 6 -4.82 -10.06 9.67
CA SER A 6 -3.40 -9.65 9.67
C SER A 6 -3.16 -8.19 10.06
N SER A 7 -3.11 -7.92 11.37
CA SER A 7 -2.83 -6.59 11.93
C SER A 7 -1.62 -5.89 11.30
N LEU A 8 -0.66 -6.67 10.79
CA LEU A 8 0.55 -6.19 10.12
C LEU A 8 0.30 -5.61 8.73
N THR A 9 -0.61 -6.16 7.93
CA THR A 9 -0.85 -5.68 6.57
C THR A 9 -1.67 -4.39 6.57
N VAL A 10 -2.67 -4.29 7.44
CA VAL A 10 -3.41 -3.03 7.67
C VAL A 10 -2.46 -1.95 8.19
N PHE A 11 -1.59 -2.30 9.13
CA PHE A 11 -0.53 -1.40 9.62
C PHE A 11 0.41 -0.94 8.49
N ALA A 12 0.78 -1.83 7.57
CA ALA A 12 1.62 -1.51 6.41
C ALA A 12 0.98 -0.43 5.53
N VAL A 13 -0.30 -0.60 5.19
CA VAL A 13 -1.03 0.35 4.34
C VAL A 13 -1.23 1.67 5.06
N ASN A 14 -1.62 1.66 6.34
CA ASN A 14 -1.75 2.89 7.12
C ASN A 14 -0.39 3.62 7.26
N SER A 15 0.71 2.88 7.44
CA SER A 15 2.07 3.45 7.50
C SER A 15 2.47 4.09 6.17
N LEU A 16 2.23 3.40 5.05
CA LEU A 16 2.44 3.96 3.72
C LEU A 16 1.61 5.25 3.56
N TYR A 17 0.31 5.20 3.89
CA TYR A 17 -0.57 6.35 3.78
C TYR A 17 -0.08 7.57 4.56
N ALA A 18 0.44 7.35 5.77
CA ALA A 18 1.06 8.37 6.59
C ALA A 18 2.36 8.91 5.98
N SER A 19 3.25 8.05 5.46
CA SER A 19 4.49 8.46 4.79
C SER A 19 4.25 9.28 3.53
N LEU A 20 3.13 9.06 2.85
CA LEU A 20 2.69 9.86 1.70
C LEU A 20 2.04 11.20 2.10
N GLY A 21 1.85 11.46 3.39
CA GLY A 21 1.25 12.70 3.89
C GLY A 21 -0.28 12.74 3.77
N TYR A 22 -0.95 11.59 3.88
CA TYR A 22 -2.41 11.47 3.77
C TYR A 22 -3.00 12.09 2.48
N PRO A 23 -2.53 11.67 1.30
CA PRO A 23 -3.04 12.16 0.02
C PRO A 23 -4.54 11.86 -0.15
N SER A 24 -5.22 12.59 -1.04
CA SER A 24 -6.62 12.29 -1.34
C SER A 24 -6.75 11.02 -2.18
N LEU A 25 -6.89 9.88 -1.50
CA LEU A 25 -7.12 8.56 -2.10
C LEU A 25 -8.51 8.05 -1.65
N PRO A 26 -9.46 7.80 -2.58
CA PRO A 26 -10.78 7.28 -2.22
C PRO A 26 -10.70 5.99 -1.41
N GLY A 27 -11.44 5.95 -0.30
CA GLY A 27 -11.54 4.80 0.61
C GLY A 27 -10.41 4.70 1.64
N TRP A 28 -9.27 5.36 1.44
CA TRP A 28 -8.13 5.25 2.36
C TRP A 28 -8.41 5.96 3.68
N VAL A 29 -8.25 5.24 4.79
CA VAL A 29 -8.38 5.80 6.16
C VAL A 29 -7.05 5.76 6.91
N PRO A 30 -6.79 6.74 7.79
CA PRO A 30 -5.49 6.87 8.46
C PRO A 30 -5.21 5.77 9.49
N ASN A 31 -6.24 5.19 10.10
CA ASN A 31 -6.09 4.19 11.15
C ASN A 31 -7.12 3.06 10.99
N GLY A 32 -6.63 1.84 10.82
CA GLY A 32 -7.48 0.66 10.65
C GLY A 32 -8.12 0.61 9.26
N GLY A 33 -9.40 0.23 9.25
CA GLY A 33 -10.16 -0.10 8.04
C GLY A 33 -9.77 -1.47 7.48
N ASP A 34 -10.50 -1.88 6.45
CA ASP A 34 -10.25 -3.11 5.71
C ASP A 34 -10.07 -2.76 4.23
N PRO A 35 -8.83 -2.64 3.74
CA PRO A 35 -8.55 -2.30 2.35
C PRO A 35 -9.22 -3.22 1.32
N CYS A 36 -9.44 -4.49 1.67
CA CYS A 36 -10.04 -5.48 0.79
C CYS A 36 -11.58 -5.40 0.78
N SER A 37 -12.20 -5.15 1.94
CA SER A 37 -13.67 -5.11 2.06
C SER A 37 -14.25 -3.70 1.85
N GLU A 38 -13.46 -2.64 2.03
CA GLU A 38 -13.90 -1.25 1.95
C GLU A 38 -13.56 -0.57 0.61
N SER A 39 -13.14 -1.35 -0.39
CA SER A 39 -12.88 -0.86 -1.76
C SER A 39 -11.89 0.30 -1.84
N TRP A 40 -10.75 0.19 -1.13
CA TRP A 40 -9.73 1.24 -1.17
C TRP A 40 -9.14 1.35 -2.58
N GLN A 41 -8.99 2.59 -3.07
CA GLN A 41 -8.46 2.81 -4.40
C GLN A 41 -7.11 2.12 -4.59
N GLY A 42 -7.00 1.38 -5.70
CA GLY A 42 -5.74 0.76 -6.13
C GLY A 42 -5.36 -0.49 -5.34
N ILE A 43 -6.15 -0.93 -4.37
CA ILE A 43 -5.90 -2.16 -3.63
C ILE A 43 -6.57 -3.34 -4.34
N GLU A 44 -5.77 -4.36 -4.66
CA GLU A 44 -6.26 -5.65 -5.13
C GLU A 44 -6.04 -6.71 -4.07
N CYS A 45 -7.05 -7.54 -3.86
CA CYS A 45 -6.99 -8.63 -2.90
C CYS A 45 -7.37 -9.97 -3.51
N VAL A 46 -6.70 -11.02 -3.04
CA VAL A 46 -7.13 -12.41 -3.22
C VAL A 46 -7.48 -12.95 -1.84
N ASN A 47 -8.76 -13.29 -1.65
CA ASN A 47 -9.35 -13.50 -0.32
C ASN A 47 -9.12 -12.25 0.55
N ALA A 48 -8.46 -12.39 1.69
CA ALA A 48 -8.16 -11.31 2.62
C ALA A 48 -6.72 -10.77 2.53
N ASN A 49 -5.95 -11.20 1.52
CA ASN A 49 -4.56 -10.79 1.36
C ASN A 49 -4.45 -9.73 0.27
N ILE A 50 -3.77 -8.62 0.58
CA ILE A 50 -3.40 -7.61 -0.41
C ILE A 50 -2.34 -8.21 -1.34
N THR A 51 -2.73 -8.38 -2.60
CA THR A 51 -1.87 -8.94 -3.66
C THR A 51 -1.42 -7.89 -4.67
N GLY A 52 -2.11 -6.74 -4.73
CA GLY A 52 -1.80 -5.64 -5.63
C GLY A 52 -1.96 -4.27 -4.98
N LEU A 53 -1.03 -3.36 -5.30
CA LEU A 53 -1.14 -1.93 -5.03
C LEU A 53 -0.85 -1.17 -6.33
N ILE A 54 -1.88 -0.58 -6.91
CA ILE A 54 -1.86 0.08 -8.23
C ILE A 54 -2.29 1.53 -8.04
N LEU A 55 -1.29 2.41 -7.91
CA LEU A 55 -1.48 3.86 -7.68
C LEU A 55 -0.74 4.69 -8.73
N ASN A 56 -0.54 4.14 -9.94
CA ASN A 56 0.16 4.85 -11.00
C ASN A 56 -0.59 6.13 -11.41
N GLY A 57 0.14 7.24 -11.58
CA GLY A 57 -0.46 8.51 -12.00
C GLY A 57 -1.38 9.16 -10.95
N ALA A 58 -1.31 8.76 -9.68
CA ALA A 58 -2.16 9.29 -8.61
C ALA A 58 -1.65 10.62 -8.01
N ASN A 59 -0.68 11.28 -8.66
CA ASN A 59 -0.07 12.53 -8.22
C ASN A 59 0.48 12.46 -6.77
N LEU A 60 0.98 11.28 -6.40
CA LEU A 60 1.54 10.99 -5.08
C LEU A 60 2.98 11.48 -4.99
N GLY A 61 3.38 12.02 -3.84
CA GLY A 61 4.75 12.45 -3.57
C GLY A 61 5.25 11.96 -2.23
N GLY A 62 6.38 12.50 -1.78
CA GLY A 62 7.02 12.11 -0.52
C GLY A 62 8.04 10.99 -0.68
N VAL A 63 8.26 10.25 0.40
CA VAL A 63 9.21 9.13 0.45
C VAL A 63 8.44 7.84 0.75
N LEU A 64 8.83 6.74 0.11
CA LEU A 64 8.13 5.45 0.24
C LEU A 64 8.29 4.82 1.63
N GLY A 65 9.36 5.18 2.36
CA GLY A 65 9.62 4.72 3.73
C GLY A 65 9.97 3.23 3.83
N ASP A 66 10.53 2.82 4.97
CA ASP A 66 11.06 1.45 5.14
C ASP A 66 10.01 0.44 5.66
N ASN A 67 8.84 0.92 6.09
CA ASN A 67 7.79 0.07 6.67
C ASN A 67 7.00 -0.76 5.65
N LEU A 68 7.41 -0.77 4.38
CA LEU A 68 6.81 -1.59 3.32
C LEU A 68 7.17 -3.08 3.45
N GLY A 69 8.01 -3.43 4.43
CA GLY A 69 8.36 -4.81 4.84
C GLY A 69 7.17 -5.76 5.02
N PHE A 70 6.01 -5.22 5.43
CA PHE A 70 4.85 -6.00 5.87
C PHE A 70 3.87 -6.42 4.76
N PHE A 71 4.12 -6.03 3.51
CA PHE A 71 3.38 -6.54 2.35
C PHE A 71 3.88 -7.94 1.94
N SER A 72 3.57 -8.96 2.75
CA SER A 72 4.09 -10.32 2.56
C SER A 72 3.52 -11.05 1.34
N SER A 73 2.29 -10.72 0.94
CA SER A 73 1.56 -11.38 -0.15
C SER A 73 1.52 -10.57 -1.45
N ILE A 74 2.16 -9.40 -1.49
CA ILE A 74 2.08 -8.51 -2.64
C ILE A 74 2.87 -9.08 -3.82
N MET A 75 2.21 -9.14 -4.97
CA MET A 75 2.77 -9.63 -6.22
C MET A 75 2.89 -8.51 -7.26
N ILE A 76 2.06 -7.47 -7.13
CA ILE A 76 1.98 -6.35 -8.05
C ILE A 76 2.08 -5.05 -7.25
N MET A 77 3.04 -4.21 -7.59
CA MET A 77 3.09 -2.84 -7.10
C MET A 77 3.41 -1.94 -8.29
N ASN A 78 2.43 -1.13 -8.69
CA ASN A 78 2.59 -0.15 -9.76
C ASN A 78 2.39 1.25 -9.19
N ILE A 79 3.49 1.96 -9.06
CA ILE A 79 3.57 3.31 -8.51
C ILE A 79 4.17 4.30 -9.54
N GLU A 80 4.30 3.89 -10.80
CA GLU A 80 4.81 4.71 -11.90
C GLU A 80 4.04 6.04 -12.08
N ASN A 81 4.68 7.02 -12.71
CA ASN A 81 4.06 8.32 -13.02
C ASN A 81 3.58 9.10 -11.77
N ASN A 82 4.29 8.94 -10.66
CA ASN A 82 4.14 9.75 -9.45
C ASN A 82 5.39 10.61 -9.20
N LEU A 83 5.35 11.41 -8.13
CA LEU A 83 6.35 12.40 -7.73
C LEU A 83 7.16 11.93 -6.50
N PHE A 84 7.38 10.62 -6.36
CA PHE A 84 8.18 10.09 -5.26
C PHE A 84 9.62 10.57 -5.33
N SER A 85 10.23 10.72 -4.16
CA SER A 85 11.60 11.17 -3.99
C SER A 85 12.34 10.29 -3.00
N GLY A 86 13.67 10.41 -2.97
CA GLY A 86 14.51 9.59 -2.11
C GLY A 86 14.79 8.20 -2.69
N PRO A 87 15.43 7.32 -1.91
CA PRO A 87 15.77 5.98 -2.35
C PRO A 87 14.53 5.09 -2.46
N ILE A 88 14.57 4.16 -3.42
CA ILE A 88 13.61 3.05 -3.47
C ILE A 88 14.00 2.07 -2.34
N PRO A 89 13.10 1.76 -1.38
CA PRO A 89 13.39 0.79 -0.34
C PRO A 89 13.71 -0.59 -0.93
N GLU A 90 14.77 -1.24 -0.46
CA GLU A 90 15.23 -2.54 -1.00
C GLU A 90 14.13 -3.61 -1.02
N ARG A 91 13.23 -3.58 -0.02
CA ARG A 91 12.09 -4.48 0.01
C ARG A 91 11.22 -4.39 -1.24
N LEU A 92 11.00 -3.20 -1.80
CA LEU A 92 10.17 -3.06 -3.00
C LEU A 92 10.78 -3.75 -4.21
N LEU A 93 12.11 -3.78 -4.29
CA LEU A 93 12.85 -4.45 -5.36
C LEU A 93 12.65 -5.98 -5.35
N THR A 94 12.16 -6.53 -4.25
CA THR A 94 11.85 -7.97 -4.13
C THR A 94 10.42 -8.32 -4.56
N ILE A 95 9.57 -7.33 -4.87
CA ILE A 95 8.21 -7.56 -5.34
C ILE A 95 8.27 -8.01 -6.81
N PRO A 96 7.64 -9.14 -7.19
CA PRO A 96 7.78 -9.72 -8.53
C PRO A 96 7.43 -8.78 -9.69
N ASN A 97 6.39 -7.97 -9.53
CA ASN A 97 5.96 -6.99 -10.54
C ASN A 97 5.98 -5.58 -9.93
N PHE A 98 7.16 -5.11 -9.54
CA PHE A 98 7.40 -3.74 -9.13
C PHE A 98 7.63 -2.82 -10.34
N LYS A 99 6.87 -1.74 -10.42
CA LYS A 99 6.96 -0.69 -11.44
C LYS A 99 6.84 0.68 -10.80
#